data_AF-A0AAJ2MUW5-F1
#
_entry.id   AF-A0AAJ2MUW5-F1
#
_cell.length_a   1.000
_cell.length_b   1.000
_cell.length_c   1.000
_cell.angle_alpha   90.00
_cell.angle_beta   90.00
_cell.angle_gamma   90.00
#
_symmetry.space_group_name_H-M   'P 1'
#
loop_
_entity.id
_entity.type
_entity.pdbx_description
1 polymer ?
#
loop_
_entity_poly.entity_id
_entity_poly.type
_entity_poly.pdbx_seq_one_letter_code
_entity_poly.pdbx_strand_id
1 'polypeptide(L)'
;MDWFFKIVRIAGVNFPGAASLVQIQAEIDSVAMINRLNKFEDPISYLHDDIPELSKLIYENLKVNDSTTLDFPEDFYIKYSRPLAALESVGLISKNSVLASRIPLGINLIDASFIMYICNLAEDPKKMCEIIDIVDRCEVGLWLDGNQLKDSVGLPKYVIRAVFEIYEAKGYGILSRAIGSCKYLCNA
;
A
#
# COMPACT_ATOMS: atom_id res chain seq x y z
N MET A 1 -6.23 -7.77 10.24
CA MET A 1 -5.24 -7.22 11.18
C MET A 1 -3.95 -8.02 11.16
N ASP A 2 -3.95 -9.34 11.37
CA ASP A 2 -2.72 -10.15 11.38
C ASP A 2 -1.83 -10.00 10.14
N TRP A 3 -2.42 -9.93 8.94
CA TRP A 3 -1.67 -9.74 7.69
C TRP A 3 -0.95 -8.38 7.63
N PHE A 4 -1.59 -7.33 8.15
CA PHE A 4 -1.04 -5.98 8.12
C PHE A 4 0.18 -5.90 9.02
N PHE A 5 0.13 -6.51 10.20
CA PHE A 5 1.31 -6.64 11.07
C PHE A 5 2.43 -7.47 10.43
N LYS A 6 2.10 -8.55 9.70
CA LYS A 6 3.10 -9.30 8.91
C LYS A 6 3.78 -8.40 7.88
N ILE A 7 3.00 -7.65 7.10
CA ILE A 7 3.53 -6.72 6.10
C ILE A 7 4.32 -5.58 6.71
N VAL A 8 3.86 -4.96 7.79
CA VAL A 8 4.61 -3.92 8.51
C VAL A 8 5.94 -4.47 9.02
N ARG A 9 5.94 -5.69 9.57
CA ARG A 9 7.17 -6.35 10.03
C ARG A 9 8.13 -6.59 8.87
N ILE A 10 7.59 -7.00 7.72
CA ILE A 10 8.37 -7.21 6.51
C ILE A 10 8.81 -5.87 5.92
N ALA A 11 8.03 -4.80 5.92
CA ALA A 11 8.47 -3.50 5.40
C ALA A 11 9.50 -2.84 6.32
N GLY A 12 9.38 -3.05 7.64
CA GLY A 12 10.21 -2.41 8.66
C GLY A 12 10.17 -0.89 8.56
N VAL A 13 11.29 -0.21 8.83
CA VAL A 13 11.43 1.28 8.84
C VAL A 13 10.96 2.02 7.59
N ASN A 14 10.75 1.35 6.46
CA ASN A 14 10.22 1.96 5.23
C ASN A 14 8.69 2.21 5.29
N PHE A 15 8.00 1.62 6.26
CA PHE A 15 6.59 1.87 6.49
C PHE A 15 6.41 3.10 7.41
N PRO A 16 5.55 4.09 7.07
CA PRO A 16 5.28 5.22 7.94
C PRO A 16 4.87 4.75 9.34
N GLY A 17 5.60 5.18 10.38
CA GLY A 17 5.34 4.77 11.77
C GLY A 17 5.93 3.41 12.21
N ALA A 18 6.68 2.70 11.36
CA ALA A 18 7.23 1.39 11.71
C ALA A 18 8.26 1.38 12.86
N ALA A 19 8.98 2.47 13.09
CA ALA A 19 9.93 2.56 14.20
C ALA A 19 9.24 2.32 15.56
N SER A 20 8.01 2.80 15.70
CA SER A 20 7.18 2.58 16.89
C SER A 20 6.63 1.14 16.96
N LEU A 21 6.29 0.52 15.82
CA LEU A 21 5.70 -0.82 15.76
C LEU A 21 6.71 -1.93 16.13
N VAL A 22 7.98 -1.78 15.73
CA VAL A 22 9.05 -2.73 16.11
C VAL A 22 9.35 -2.66 17.62
N GLN A 23 9.27 -1.47 18.23
CA GLN A 23 9.41 -1.32 19.69
C GLN A 23 8.20 -1.86 20.47
N ILE A 24 6.98 -1.64 19.98
CA ILE A 24 5.74 -2.13 20.58
C ILE A 24 5.69 -3.66 20.64
N GLN A 25 6.23 -4.36 19.63
CA GLN A 25 6.31 -5.83 19.61
C GLN A 25 7.25 -6.40 20.71
N ALA A 26 8.27 -5.64 21.12
CA ALA A 26 9.15 -6.03 22.22
C ALA A 26 8.47 -5.88 23.61
N GLU A 27 7.32 -5.20 23.68
CA GLU A 27 6.62 -4.82 24.91
C GLU A 27 5.16 -5.33 24.98
N ILE A 28 4.85 -6.44 24.30
CA ILE A 28 3.52 -7.06 24.25
C ILE A 28 3.17 -7.65 25.62
N ASP A 29 2.60 -6.86 26.54
CA ASP A 29 1.96 -7.43 27.74
C ASP A 29 0.94 -6.54 28.47
N SER A 30 0.43 -5.43 27.90
CA SER A 30 -0.54 -4.61 28.66
C SER A 30 -1.77 -4.12 27.89
N VAL A 31 -2.92 -4.25 28.56
CA VAL A 31 -4.27 -3.83 28.15
C VAL A 31 -4.37 -2.30 27.89
N ALA A 32 -3.42 -1.50 28.39
CA ALA A 32 -3.29 -0.09 28.05
C ALA A 32 -2.91 0.16 26.57
N MET A 33 -2.47 -0.89 25.86
CA MET A 33 -1.97 -0.84 24.49
C MET A 33 -3.09 -0.81 23.44
N ILE A 34 -4.29 -1.34 23.70
CA ILE A 34 -5.41 -1.34 22.74
C ILE A 34 -5.83 0.10 22.37
N ASN A 35 -5.80 1.02 23.34
CA ASN A 35 -6.10 2.44 23.10
C ASN A 35 -4.97 3.19 22.38
N ARG A 36 -3.73 2.70 22.44
CA ARG A 36 -2.60 3.23 21.65
C ARG A 36 -2.59 2.62 20.24
N LEU A 37 -2.98 1.36 20.10
CA LEU A 37 -3.25 0.68 18.83
C LEU A 37 -4.27 1.48 18.01
N ASN A 38 -5.42 1.83 18.57
CA ASN A 38 -6.44 2.62 17.85
C ASN A 38 -5.98 4.02 17.43
N LYS A 39 -4.98 4.60 18.11
CA LYS A 39 -4.37 5.90 17.75
C LYS A 39 -3.28 5.78 16.67
N PHE A 40 -2.76 4.58 16.43
CA PHE A 40 -1.69 4.27 15.46
C PHE A 40 -2.13 3.30 14.36
N GLU A 41 -3.36 2.79 14.40
CA GLU A 41 -4.05 2.11 13.29
C GLU A 41 -4.11 2.97 12.04
N ASP A 42 -3.89 4.28 12.21
CA ASP A 42 -3.82 5.23 11.14
C ASP A 42 -2.46 5.98 11.09
N PRO A 43 -1.41 5.32 10.56
CA PRO A 43 -0.04 5.83 10.54
C PRO A 43 0.16 7.07 9.64
N ILE A 44 -0.90 7.55 8.98
CA ILE A 44 -0.81 8.66 8.01
C ILE A 44 -1.91 9.71 8.30
N SER A 45 -2.99 9.37 9.01
CA SER A 45 -4.03 10.34 9.36
C SER A 45 -3.62 11.47 10.29
N TYR A 46 -2.46 11.38 10.95
CA TYR A 46 -1.92 12.55 11.65
C TYR A 46 -1.53 13.68 10.68
N LEU A 47 -1.35 13.40 9.38
CA LEU A 47 -0.99 14.39 8.37
C LEU A 47 -2.18 15.28 8.00
N HIS A 48 -3.40 14.73 7.93
CA HIS A 48 -4.64 15.47 7.67
C HIS A 48 -5.88 14.61 7.94
N ASP A 49 -6.93 15.18 8.54
CA ASP A 49 -8.14 14.46 8.96
C ASP A 49 -8.89 13.75 7.81
N ASP A 50 -8.80 14.32 6.59
CA ASP A 50 -9.46 13.78 5.38
C ASP A 50 -8.71 12.61 4.70
N ILE A 51 -7.52 12.22 5.17
CA ILE A 51 -6.71 11.17 4.52
C ILE A 51 -7.40 9.80 4.46
N PRO A 52 -8.15 9.34 5.48
CA PRO A 52 -8.87 8.07 5.40
C PRO A 52 -9.93 8.06 4.31
N GLU A 53 -10.71 9.15 4.21
CA GLU A 53 -11.75 9.29 3.18
C GLU A 53 -11.12 9.35 1.79
N LEU A 54 -10.06 10.15 1.64
CA LEU A 54 -9.27 10.23 0.42
C LEU A 54 -8.71 8.87 0.00
N SER A 55 -8.14 8.12 0.95
CA SER A 55 -7.52 6.82 0.70
C SER A 55 -8.53 5.80 0.20
N LYS A 56 -9.74 5.79 0.75
CA LYS A 56 -10.84 4.93 0.26
C LYS A 56 -11.23 5.28 -1.18
N LEU A 57 -11.33 6.56 -1.51
CA LEU A 57 -11.64 7.00 -2.88
C LEU A 57 -10.51 6.63 -3.87
N ILE A 58 -9.26 6.75 -3.44
CA ILE A 58 -8.09 6.29 -4.20
C ILE A 58 -8.17 4.79 -4.46
N TYR A 59 -8.57 4.00 -3.44
CA TYR A 59 -8.72 2.56 -3.57
C TYR A 59 -9.76 2.15 -4.61
N GLU A 60 -10.94 2.76 -4.56
CA GLU A 60 -12.01 2.44 -5.50
C GLU A 60 -11.58 2.71 -6.96
N ASN A 61 -10.87 3.82 -7.19
CA ASN A 61 -10.34 4.15 -8.51
C ASN A 61 -9.25 3.12 -8.94
N LEU A 62 -8.34 2.75 -8.03
CA LEU A 62 -7.34 1.69 -8.24
C LEU A 62 -7.99 0.35 -8.60
N LYS A 63 -9.11 0.00 -7.96
CA LYS A 63 -9.83 -1.26 -8.19
C LYS A 63 -10.54 -1.30 -9.54
N VAL A 64 -11.14 -0.18 -9.96
CA VAL A 64 -11.85 -0.06 -11.23
C VAL A 64 -10.88 -0.01 -12.41
N ASN A 65 -9.85 0.82 -12.32
CA ASN A 65 -8.94 1.07 -13.43
C ASN A 65 -7.72 0.13 -13.45
N ASP A 66 -7.45 -0.58 -12.35
CA ASP A 66 -6.28 -1.44 -12.16
C ASP A 66 -5.01 -0.78 -12.71
N SER A 67 -4.72 0.43 -12.24
CA SER A 67 -3.65 1.32 -12.69
C SER A 67 -3.07 2.09 -11.51
N THR A 68 -1.76 2.33 -11.49
CA THR A 68 -1.11 3.21 -10.49
C THR A 68 -1.27 4.69 -10.82
N THR A 69 -1.56 5.03 -12.08
CA THR A 69 -1.92 6.39 -12.50
C THR A 69 -3.44 6.51 -12.46
N LEU A 70 -3.92 7.36 -11.57
CA LEU A 70 -5.33 7.54 -11.26
C LEU A 70 -5.76 8.96 -11.61
N ASP A 71 -6.83 9.07 -12.39
CA ASP A 71 -7.42 10.33 -12.78
C ASP A 71 -8.73 10.56 -12.02
N PHE A 72 -8.93 11.78 -11.54
CA PHE A 72 -10.09 12.20 -10.76
C PHE A 72 -10.73 13.46 -11.35
N PRO A 73 -12.02 13.73 -11.08
CA PRO A 73 -12.64 14.97 -11.49
C PRO A 73 -12.02 16.18 -10.77
N GLU A 74 -12.13 17.36 -11.38
CA GLU A 74 -11.56 18.61 -10.85
C GLU A 74 -12.01 18.91 -9.40
N ASP A 75 -13.29 18.67 -9.09
CA ASP A 75 -13.85 18.86 -7.75
C ASP A 75 -13.13 18.05 -6.66
N PHE A 76 -12.63 16.86 -7.01
CA PHE A 76 -11.86 16.02 -6.10
C PHE A 76 -10.53 16.67 -5.74
N TYR A 77 -9.84 17.23 -6.74
CA TYR A 77 -8.57 17.92 -6.53
C TYR A 77 -8.72 19.21 -5.74
N ILE A 78 -9.84 19.92 -5.92
CA ILE A 78 -10.15 21.11 -5.13
C ILE A 78 -10.43 20.71 -3.68
N LYS A 79 -11.33 19.73 -3.44
CA LYS A 79 -11.70 19.25 -2.10
C LYS A 79 -10.50 18.70 -1.33
N TYR A 80 -9.69 17.85 -1.96
CA TYR A 80 -8.58 17.14 -1.31
C TYR A 80 -7.20 17.77 -1.59
N SER A 81 -7.15 19.03 -2.02
CA SER A 81 -5.89 19.73 -2.34
C SER A 81 -4.83 19.66 -1.23
N ARG A 82 -5.26 19.89 0.03
CA ARG A 82 -4.41 19.85 1.23
C ARG A 82 -3.92 18.44 1.58
N PRO A 83 -4.79 17.42 1.77
CA PRO A 83 -4.32 16.07 2.06
C PRO A 83 -3.48 15.49 0.92
N LEU A 84 -3.76 15.82 -0.35
CA LEU A 84 -2.91 15.42 -1.48
C LEU A 84 -1.52 16.08 -1.44
N ALA A 85 -1.43 17.34 -1.03
CA ALA A 85 -0.13 18.00 -0.83
C ALA A 85 0.65 17.38 0.34
N ALA A 86 -0.04 17.00 1.42
CA ALA A 86 0.59 16.32 2.54
C ALA A 86 1.18 14.97 2.11
N LEU A 87 0.40 14.12 1.43
CA LEU A 87 0.85 12.81 0.91
C LEU A 87 2.00 12.92 -0.10
N GLU A 88 1.98 13.95 -0.95
CA GLU A 88 3.07 14.21 -1.90
C GLU A 88 4.36 14.64 -1.19
N SER A 89 4.26 15.49 -0.17
CA SER A 89 5.44 16.01 0.55
C SER A 89 6.20 14.92 1.32
N VAL A 90 5.52 13.84 1.71
CA VAL A 90 6.15 12.65 2.32
C VAL A 90 6.51 11.57 1.32
N GLY A 91 6.30 11.79 0.01
CA GLY A 91 6.70 10.87 -1.05
C GLY A 91 5.84 9.61 -1.21
N LEU A 92 4.61 9.61 -0.70
CA LEU A 92 3.69 8.46 -0.83
C LEU A 92 2.98 8.45 -2.19
N ILE A 93 2.74 9.63 -2.73
CA ILE A 93 2.13 9.85 -4.05
C ILE A 93 2.94 10.87 -4.85
N SER A 94 2.77 10.86 -6.16
CA SER A 94 3.29 11.89 -7.06
C SER A 94 2.15 12.47 -7.89
N LYS A 95 2.15 13.79 -8.14
CA LYS A 95 1.16 14.44 -9.00
C LYS A 95 1.71 14.59 -10.42
N ASN A 96 0.91 14.19 -11.41
CA ASN A 96 1.19 14.47 -12.82
C ASN A 96 0.62 15.85 -13.17
N SER A 97 1.47 16.88 -13.11
CA SER A 97 1.09 18.25 -13.48
C SER A 97 1.65 18.62 -14.85
N VAL A 98 0.85 19.29 -15.68
CA VAL A 98 1.34 19.94 -16.91
C VAL A 98 1.76 21.36 -16.59
N LEU A 99 2.84 21.82 -17.25
CA LEU A 99 3.22 23.22 -17.25
C LEU A 99 2.00 24.10 -17.56
N ALA A 100 1.71 25.04 -16.65
CA ALA A 100 0.59 25.99 -16.66
C ALA A 100 -0.79 25.51 -16.15
N SER A 101 -0.96 24.25 -15.72
CA SER A 101 -2.21 23.83 -15.05
C SER A 101 -2.14 24.02 -13.54
N ARG A 102 -3.21 24.56 -12.94
CA ARG A 102 -3.39 24.62 -11.47
C ARG A 102 -3.86 23.29 -10.88
N ILE A 103 -4.44 22.42 -11.71
CA ILE A 103 -4.99 21.13 -11.31
C ILE A 103 -4.14 20.02 -11.94
N PRO A 104 -3.68 19.04 -11.15
CA PRO A 104 -2.95 17.90 -11.69
C PRO A 104 -3.86 17.09 -12.62
N LEU A 105 -3.28 16.54 -13.70
CA LEU A 105 -3.99 15.63 -14.59
C LEU A 105 -4.34 14.31 -13.89
N GLY A 106 -3.44 13.84 -13.01
CA GLY A 106 -3.54 12.54 -12.36
C GLY A 106 -2.66 12.45 -11.12
N ILE A 107 -2.87 11.40 -10.34
CA ILE A 107 -2.07 11.03 -9.19
C ILE A 107 -1.43 9.68 -9.49
N ASN A 108 -0.13 9.54 -9.25
CA ASN A 108 0.57 8.27 -9.27
C ASN A 108 0.79 7.75 -7.86
N LEU A 109 0.40 6.49 -7.63
CA LEU A 109 0.80 5.74 -6.44
C LEU A 109 2.23 5.23 -6.65
N ILE A 110 3.18 5.74 -5.86
CA ILE A 110 4.61 5.46 -6.02
C ILE A 110 5.19 4.63 -4.88
N ASP A 111 4.52 4.59 -3.73
CA ASP A 111 4.97 3.88 -2.55
C ASP A 111 4.10 2.64 -2.26
N ALA A 112 4.73 1.47 -2.19
CA ALA A 112 4.06 0.21 -1.91
C ALA A 112 3.47 0.16 -0.49
N SER A 113 4.09 0.83 0.48
CA SER A 113 3.59 0.89 1.86
C SER A 113 2.27 1.67 1.93
N PHE A 114 2.14 2.75 1.17
CA PHE A 114 0.89 3.50 1.03
C PHE A 114 -0.22 2.65 0.42
N ILE A 115 0.09 1.86 -0.61
CA ILE A 115 -0.90 0.93 -1.19
C ILE A 115 -1.39 -0.08 -0.15
N MET A 116 -0.50 -0.61 0.70
CA MET A 116 -0.89 -1.52 1.79
C MET A 116 -1.75 -0.83 2.85
N TYR A 117 -1.42 0.41 3.20
CA TYR A 117 -2.23 1.22 4.10
C TYR A 117 -3.65 1.44 3.54
N ILE A 118 -3.77 1.82 2.27
CA ILE A 118 -5.07 1.98 1.60
C ILE A 118 -5.86 0.66 1.64
N CYS A 119 -5.22 -0.47 1.35
CA CYS A 119 -5.87 -1.80 1.40
C CYS A 119 -6.36 -2.15 2.80
N ASN A 120 -5.64 -1.77 3.86
CA ASN A 120 -6.07 -1.96 5.24
C ASN A 120 -7.35 -1.18 5.58
N LEU A 121 -7.57 -0.03 4.93
CA LEU A 121 -8.76 0.81 5.15
C LEU A 121 -9.98 0.42 4.31
N ALA A 122 -9.79 -0.18 3.14
CA ALA A 122 -10.82 -0.28 2.11
C ALA A 122 -11.08 -1.69 1.55
N GLU A 123 -10.12 -2.63 1.62
CA GLU A 123 -10.29 -3.96 1.03
C GLU A 123 -10.60 -5.04 2.08
N ASP A 124 -11.15 -6.17 1.61
CA ASP A 124 -11.40 -7.35 2.42
C ASP A 124 -10.09 -7.92 3.01
N PRO A 125 -9.96 -7.96 4.35
CA PRO A 125 -8.80 -8.53 5.01
C PRO A 125 -8.51 -9.98 4.63
N LYS A 126 -9.51 -10.77 4.22
CA LYS A 126 -9.32 -12.17 3.82
C LYS A 126 -8.48 -12.30 2.56
N LYS A 127 -8.77 -11.47 1.55
CA LYS A 127 -8.01 -11.44 0.29
C LYS A 127 -6.56 -11.02 0.53
N MET A 128 -6.37 -10.04 1.41
CA MET A 128 -5.03 -9.59 1.78
C MET A 128 -4.26 -10.67 2.56
N CYS A 129 -4.90 -11.37 3.50
CA CYS A 129 -4.28 -12.54 4.15
C CYS A 129 -3.89 -13.60 3.12
N GLU A 130 -4.76 -13.90 2.17
CA GLU A 130 -4.54 -14.93 1.15
C GLU A 130 -3.32 -14.61 0.27
N ILE A 131 -3.23 -13.39 -0.30
CA ILE A 131 -2.07 -13.02 -1.13
C ILE A 131 -0.77 -13.05 -0.34
N ILE A 132 -0.79 -12.63 0.92
CA ILE A 132 0.40 -12.64 1.78
C ILE A 132 0.82 -14.07 2.08
N ASP A 133 -0.12 -14.95 2.45
CA ASP A 133 0.20 -16.35 2.73
C ASP A 133 0.69 -17.08 1.47
N ILE A 134 0.21 -16.74 0.27
CA ILE A 134 0.73 -17.26 -1.01
C ILE A 134 2.20 -16.86 -1.21
N VAL A 135 2.54 -15.59 -0.98
CA VAL A 135 3.92 -15.10 -1.15
C VAL A 135 4.85 -15.67 -0.07
N ASP A 136 4.40 -15.70 1.18
CA ASP A 136 5.14 -16.17 2.35
C ASP A 136 5.45 -17.68 2.29
N ARG A 137 4.59 -18.47 1.65
CA ARG A 137 4.75 -19.92 1.49
C ARG A 137 5.26 -20.33 0.11
N CYS A 138 5.64 -19.37 -0.72
CA CYS A 138 6.12 -19.66 -2.06
C CYS A 138 7.44 -20.44 -1.98
N GLU A 139 7.54 -21.58 -2.67
CA GLU A 139 8.77 -22.36 -2.68
C GLU A 139 9.88 -21.60 -3.41
N VAL A 140 11.10 -21.69 -2.87
CA VAL A 140 12.28 -21.06 -3.45
C VAL A 140 12.49 -21.52 -4.89
N GLY A 141 12.68 -20.58 -5.80
CA GLY A 141 12.85 -20.83 -7.23
C GLY A 141 11.55 -20.82 -8.05
N LEU A 142 10.38 -20.69 -7.41
CA LEU A 142 9.11 -20.55 -8.11
C LEU A 142 8.80 -19.10 -8.49
N TRP A 143 8.23 -18.94 -9.69
CA TRP A 143 7.71 -17.67 -10.17
C TRP A 143 6.22 -17.54 -9.87
N LEU A 144 5.85 -16.49 -9.16
CA LEU A 144 4.47 -16.03 -9.00
C LEU A 144 4.12 -15.06 -10.13
N ASP A 145 2.95 -15.24 -10.75
CA ASP A 145 2.41 -14.34 -11.77
C ASP A 145 1.26 -13.52 -11.20
N GLY A 146 1.44 -12.21 -11.11
CA GLY A 146 0.47 -11.27 -10.58
C GLY A 146 -0.81 -11.15 -11.42
N ASN A 147 -0.79 -11.51 -12.71
CA ASN A 147 -2.03 -11.58 -13.49
C ASN A 147 -2.86 -12.80 -13.08
N GLN A 148 -2.22 -13.95 -12.87
CA GLN A 148 -2.90 -15.16 -12.40
C GLN A 148 -3.45 -14.97 -10.99
N LEU A 149 -2.67 -14.33 -10.11
CA LEU A 149 -3.07 -14.04 -8.73
C LEU A 149 -4.19 -12.99 -8.65
N LYS A 150 -4.23 -12.04 -9.59
CA LYS A 150 -5.35 -11.10 -9.71
C LYS A 150 -6.65 -11.84 -9.92
N ASP A 151 -6.68 -12.80 -10.84
CA ASP A 151 -7.88 -13.57 -11.16
C ASP A 151 -8.26 -14.53 -10.03
N SER A 152 -7.27 -15.14 -9.35
CA SER A 152 -7.54 -16.11 -8.27
C SER A 152 -7.98 -15.45 -6.96
N VAL A 153 -7.30 -14.39 -6.52
CA VAL A 153 -7.57 -13.70 -5.23
C VAL A 153 -8.60 -12.58 -5.41
N GLY A 154 -8.80 -12.08 -6.63
CA GLY A 154 -9.71 -10.97 -6.92
C GLY A 154 -9.20 -9.64 -6.37
N LEU A 155 -7.88 -9.40 -6.47
CA LEU A 155 -7.21 -8.16 -6.09
C LEU A 155 -6.62 -7.45 -7.32
N PRO A 156 -6.54 -6.10 -7.33
CA PRO A 156 -5.88 -5.37 -8.40
C PRO A 156 -4.42 -5.82 -8.57
N LYS A 157 -3.94 -5.88 -9.80
CA LYS A 157 -2.57 -6.31 -10.13
C LYS A 157 -1.54 -5.44 -9.43
N TYR A 158 -1.81 -4.15 -9.30
CA TYR A 158 -0.90 -3.21 -8.64
C TYR A 158 -0.88 -3.34 -7.11
N VAL A 159 -1.94 -3.87 -6.50
CA VAL A 159 -1.91 -4.27 -5.07
C VAL A 159 -1.01 -5.48 -4.89
N ILE A 160 -1.15 -6.50 -5.74
CA ILE A 160 -0.28 -7.69 -5.73
C ILE A 160 1.18 -7.29 -5.95
N ARG A 161 1.43 -6.40 -6.92
CA ARG A 161 2.76 -5.86 -7.19
C ARG A 161 3.35 -5.18 -5.96
N ALA A 162 2.57 -4.37 -5.24
CA ALA A 162 3.04 -3.70 -4.03
C ALA A 162 3.46 -4.72 -2.93
N VAL A 163 2.73 -5.83 -2.80
CA VAL A 163 3.16 -6.94 -1.91
C VAL A 163 4.51 -7.49 -2.36
N PHE A 164 4.70 -7.74 -3.65
CA PHE A 164 5.98 -8.23 -4.17
C PHE A 164 7.13 -7.22 -3.96
N GLU A 165 6.89 -5.93 -4.14
CA GLU A 165 7.87 -4.86 -3.92
C GLU A 165 8.32 -4.82 -2.45
N ILE A 166 7.41 -5.05 -1.51
CA ILE A 166 7.72 -5.11 -0.08
C ILE A 166 8.61 -6.32 0.26
N TYR A 167 8.31 -7.50 -0.30
CA TYR A 167 9.13 -8.70 -0.10
C TYR A 167 10.49 -8.61 -0.79
N GLU A 168 10.54 -8.07 -2.01
CA GLU A 168 11.78 -7.79 -2.74
C GLU A 168 12.68 -6.82 -1.96
N ALA A 169 12.12 -5.76 -1.38
CA ALA A 169 12.88 -4.78 -0.59
C ALA A 169 13.55 -5.38 0.65
N LYS A 170 13.13 -6.57 1.11
CA LYS A 170 13.81 -7.35 2.17
C LYS A 170 14.72 -8.45 1.66
N GLY A 171 14.79 -8.65 0.35
CA GLY A 171 15.63 -9.66 -0.27
C GLY A 171 15.01 -11.06 -0.25
N TYR A 172 13.71 -11.20 0.02
CA TYR A 172 13.02 -12.50 -0.02
C TYR A 172 12.77 -13.01 -1.46
N GLY A 173 12.97 -12.17 -2.46
CA GLY A 173 12.80 -12.52 -3.85
C GLY A 173 13.16 -11.41 -4.81
N ILE A 174 12.85 -11.62 -6.08
CA ILE A 174 13.17 -10.70 -7.18
C ILE A 174 11.89 -10.37 -7.94
N LEU A 175 11.56 -9.08 -8.06
CA LEU A 175 10.46 -8.61 -8.89
C LEU A 175 10.96 -8.29 -10.30
N SER A 176 10.27 -8.84 -11.31
CA SER A 176 10.55 -8.54 -12.71
C SER A 176 10.36 -7.06 -13.01
N ARG A 177 11.40 -6.44 -13.60
CA ARG A 177 11.38 -5.03 -14.04
C ARG A 177 10.88 -4.84 -15.47
N ALA A 178 10.52 -5.93 -16.17
CA ALA A 178 9.98 -5.81 -17.52
C ALA A 178 8.66 -5.02 -17.53
N ILE A 179 8.52 -4.12 -18.50
CA ILE A 179 7.33 -3.27 -18.65
C ILE A 179 6.09 -4.16 -18.78
N GLY A 180 5.05 -3.85 -18.01
CA GLY A 180 3.80 -4.61 -18.00
C GLY A 180 3.86 -5.97 -17.30
N SER A 181 5.04 -6.41 -16.87
CA SER A 181 5.18 -7.65 -16.10
C SER A 181 4.90 -7.40 -14.61
N CYS A 182 4.19 -8.34 -14.00
CA CYS A 182 4.02 -8.45 -12.56
C CYS A 182 4.40 -9.89 -12.20
N LYS A 183 5.71 -10.17 -12.12
CA LYS A 183 6.22 -11.52 -11.83
C LYS A 183 7.26 -11.46 -10.73
N TYR A 184 7.10 -12.32 -9.72
CA TYR A 184 7.98 -12.36 -8.56
C TYR A 184 8.61 -13.75 -8.44
N LEU A 185 9.93 -13.81 -8.32
CA LEU A 185 10.67 -15.03 -8.06
C LEU A 185 10.98 -15.13 -6.57
N CYS A 186 10.51 -16.18 -5.92
CA CYS A 186 10.89 -16.44 -4.53
C CYS A 186 12.34 -16.92 -4.44
N ASN A 187 13.14 -16.35 -3.54
CA ASN A 187 14.57 -16.66 -3.39
C ASN A 187 14.98 -17.04 -1.95
N ALA A 188 14.08 -16.93 -0.97
CA ALA A 188 14.36 -17.24 0.44
C ALA A 188 13.11 -17.74 1.16
#